data_AF-A0A9W5V699-F1
#
_entry.id   AF-A0A9W5V699-F1
#
_cell.length_a   1.000
_cell.length_b   1.000
_cell.length_c   1.000
_cell.angle_alpha   90.00
_cell.angle_beta   90.00
_cell.angle_gamma   90.00
#
_symmetry.space_group_name_H-M   'P 1'
#
loop_
_entity.id
_entity.type
_entity.pdbx_description
1 polymer ?
#
loop_
_entity_poly.entity_id
_entity_poly.type
_entity_poly.pdbx_seq_one_letter_code
_entity_poly.pdbx_strand_id
1 'polypeptide(L)'
;MVNLMGQRFGRLIVIGESELTTRSHDRYVLCKCDCGKNHNVTIGNLKKGDIRSCGCLYKEQQLKNLIGKKFNRLSVVNDSGKRTNDNRVIWSCICECGNNVEVTTYSLTTGSTKSCGCLAVENSHEMANLINEKYWREGTRLDNLQRGIQRNNTSGIKGVSYMKKETSGAHSW
;
A
#
# COMPACT_ATOMS: atom_id res chain seq x y z
N MET A 1 26.06 35.83 -26.21
CA MET A 1 25.49 34.76 -25.36
C MET A 1 24.04 34.55 -25.81
N VAL A 2 23.62 33.33 -26.15
CA VAL A 2 22.22 33.10 -26.59
C VAL A 2 21.31 33.26 -25.38
N ASN A 3 20.39 34.23 -25.43
CA ASN A 3 19.37 34.40 -24.40
C ASN A 3 18.32 33.29 -24.54
N LEU A 4 18.16 32.49 -23.49
CA LEU A 4 17.19 31.38 -23.44
C LEU A 4 15.92 31.73 -22.68
N MET A 5 15.83 32.92 -22.06
CA MET A 5 14.67 33.34 -21.29
C MET A 5 13.38 33.24 -22.10
N GLY A 6 12.35 32.65 -21.51
CA GLY A 6 11.05 32.42 -22.14
C GLY A 6 11.02 31.29 -23.17
N GLN A 7 12.16 30.71 -23.56
CA GLN A 7 12.17 29.59 -24.50
C GLN A 7 11.63 28.32 -23.84
N ARG A 8 10.90 27.53 -24.65
CA ARG A 8 10.26 26.28 -24.23
C ARG A 8 11.01 25.06 -24.77
N PHE A 9 11.22 24.08 -23.91
CA PHE A 9 11.83 22.78 -24.20
C PHE A 9 10.94 21.67 -23.63
N GLY A 10 10.08 21.10 -24.48
CA GLY A 10 9.01 20.21 -24.02
C GLY A 10 8.08 20.90 -23.03
N ARG A 11 8.03 20.40 -21.79
CA ARG A 11 7.22 20.95 -20.68
C ARG A 11 7.96 22.00 -19.84
N LEU A 12 9.17 22.40 -20.20
CA LEU A 12 9.99 23.34 -19.43
C LEU A 12 10.06 24.69 -20.14
N ILE A 13 9.75 25.76 -19.44
CA ILE A 13 9.98 27.15 -19.88
C ILE A 13 11.12 27.73 -19.05
N VAL A 14 12.13 28.30 -19.70
CA VAL A 14 13.23 28.97 -18.99
C VAL A 14 12.73 30.27 -18.36
N ILE A 15 12.89 30.41 -17.06
CA ILE A 15 12.42 31.56 -16.27
C ILE A 15 13.54 32.32 -15.54
N GLY A 16 14.79 31.83 -15.62
CA GLY A 16 15.93 32.52 -15.02
C GLY A 16 17.25 31.81 -15.28
N GLU A 17 18.34 32.53 -15.05
CA GLU A 17 19.68 31.94 -14.96
C GLU A 17 19.86 31.23 -13.61
N SER A 18 20.85 30.33 -13.54
CA SER A 18 21.23 29.65 -12.30
C SER A 18 22.73 29.84 -12.07
N GLU A 19 23.11 30.05 -10.82
CA GLU A 19 24.52 30.09 -10.40
C GLU A 19 25.20 28.71 -10.43
N LEU A 20 24.45 27.64 -10.70
CA LEU A 20 24.97 26.29 -10.74
C LEU A 20 25.67 26.00 -12.07
N THR A 21 26.77 25.26 -11.99
CA THR A 21 27.51 24.75 -13.14
C THR A 21 27.94 23.30 -12.90
N THR A 22 28.10 22.53 -13.97
CA THR A 22 28.69 21.18 -13.88
C THR A 22 30.21 21.26 -13.83
N ARG A 23 30.87 20.16 -13.48
CA ARG A 23 32.35 20.04 -13.57
C ARG A 23 32.89 20.23 -14.99
N SER A 24 32.05 20.00 -16.01
CA SER A 24 32.37 20.22 -17.42
C SER A 24 31.99 21.63 -17.91
N HIS A 25 31.71 22.57 -17.00
CA HIS A 25 31.33 23.94 -17.28
C HIS A 25 30.00 24.11 -18.05
N ASP A 26 29.12 23.11 -18.02
CA ASP A 26 27.75 23.29 -18.54
C ASP A 26 26.93 24.05 -17.50
N ARG A 27 26.31 25.15 -17.92
CA ARG A 27 25.57 26.05 -17.03
C ARG A 27 24.16 25.53 -16.83
N TYR A 28 23.61 25.74 -15.64
CA TYR A 28 22.20 25.48 -15.38
C TYR A 28 21.34 26.71 -15.69
N VAL A 29 20.08 26.46 -16.01
CA VAL A 29 19.02 27.48 -16.05
C VAL A 29 17.85 27.01 -15.20
N LEU A 30 17.15 27.96 -14.59
CA LEU A 30 15.94 27.70 -13.85
C LEU A 30 14.75 27.64 -14.81
N CYS A 31 14.04 26.51 -14.79
CA CYS A 31 12.86 26.31 -15.61
C CYS A 31 11.59 26.18 -14.76
N LYS A 32 10.47 26.71 -15.27
CA LYS A 32 9.12 26.37 -14.81
C LYS A 32 8.58 25.23 -15.65
N CYS A 33 8.15 24.14 -15.01
CA CYS A 33 7.51 23.04 -15.70
C CYS A 33 5.99 23.27 -15.81
N ASP A 34 5.35 22.73 -16.84
CA ASP A 34 3.88 22.77 -17.03
C ASP A 34 3.12 22.16 -15.83
N CYS A 35 3.74 21.25 -15.06
CA CYS A 35 3.16 20.73 -13.82
C CYS A 35 3.27 21.70 -12.63
N GLY A 36 3.77 22.91 -12.84
CA GLY A 36 3.92 23.95 -11.82
C GLY A 36 5.21 23.89 -11.00
N LYS A 37 6.03 22.85 -11.12
CA LYS A 37 7.30 22.75 -10.37
C LYS A 37 8.44 23.50 -11.05
N ASN A 38 9.33 24.06 -10.24
CA ASN A 38 10.59 24.63 -10.73
C ASN A 38 11.65 23.51 -10.84
N HIS A 39 12.55 23.63 -11.81
CA HIS A 39 13.58 22.63 -12.07
C HIS A 39 14.84 23.27 -12.65
N ASN A 40 16.00 23.00 -12.04
CA ASN A 40 17.29 23.39 -12.57
C ASN A 40 17.75 22.33 -13.59
N VAL A 41 18.04 22.76 -14.81
CA VAL A 41 18.46 21.89 -15.90
C VAL A 41 19.66 22.50 -16.62
N THR A 42 20.61 21.69 -17.04
CA THR A 42 21.74 22.19 -17.82
C THR A 42 21.31 22.61 -19.23
N ILE A 43 21.95 23.64 -19.76
CA ILE A 43 21.67 24.15 -21.10
C ILE A 43 21.92 23.06 -22.15
N GLY A 44 22.98 22.27 -21.99
CA GLY A 44 23.26 21.14 -22.88
C GLY A 44 22.11 20.15 -22.96
N ASN A 45 21.58 19.71 -21.82
CA ASN A 45 20.49 18.73 -21.78
C ASN A 45 19.16 19.28 -22.30
N LEU A 46 18.88 20.57 -22.10
CA LEU A 46 17.71 21.23 -22.69
C LEU A 46 17.79 21.24 -24.22
N LYS A 47 18.93 21.67 -24.78
CA LYS A 47 19.12 21.79 -26.23
C LYS A 47 19.13 20.44 -26.95
N LYS A 48 19.76 19.42 -26.34
CA LYS A 48 19.70 18.04 -26.86
C LYS A 48 18.32 17.41 -26.72
N GLY A 49 17.52 17.92 -25.79
CA GLY A 49 16.20 17.38 -25.49
C GLY A 49 16.25 16.12 -24.64
N ASP A 50 17.31 15.89 -23.87
CA ASP A 50 17.40 14.76 -22.93
C ASP A 50 16.51 14.98 -21.70
N ILE A 51 16.33 16.26 -21.31
CA ILE A 51 15.46 16.67 -20.21
C ILE A 51 14.34 17.57 -20.76
N ARG A 52 13.11 17.05 -20.77
CA ARG A 52 11.92 17.72 -21.34
C ARG A 52 10.83 18.02 -20.31
N SER A 53 11.05 17.70 -19.04
CA SER A 53 10.15 17.96 -17.92
C SER A 53 10.93 17.91 -16.61
N CYS A 54 10.33 18.30 -15.48
CA CYS A 54 10.95 18.13 -14.16
C CYS A 54 10.92 16.66 -13.65
N GLY A 55 10.85 15.69 -14.55
CA GLY A 55 10.59 14.28 -14.25
C GLY A 55 9.10 13.93 -14.07
N CYS A 56 8.18 14.90 -14.12
CA CYS A 56 6.74 14.64 -14.00
C CYS A 56 6.20 13.78 -15.15
N LEU A 57 6.70 13.99 -16.37
CA LEU A 57 6.25 13.23 -17.55
C LEU A 57 6.51 11.72 -17.38
N TYR A 58 7.71 11.36 -16.93
CA TYR A 58 8.06 9.96 -16.66
C TYR A 58 7.19 9.36 -15.55
N LYS A 59 6.96 10.12 -14.48
CA LYS A 59 6.09 9.69 -13.37
C LYS A 59 4.65 9.46 -13.84
N GLU A 60 4.09 10.36 -14.64
CA GLU A 60 2.74 10.23 -15.23
C GLU A 60 2.64 8.99 -16.12
N GLN A 61 3.67 8.72 -16.94
CA GLN A 61 3.69 7.55 -17.80
C GLN A 61 3.78 6.24 -16.99
N GLN A 62 4.60 6.21 -15.93
CA GLN A 62 4.67 5.07 -15.01
C GLN A 62 3.38 4.88 -14.22
N LEU A 63 2.70 5.96 -13.82
CA LEU A 63 1.39 5.90 -13.18
C LEU A 63 0.34 5.26 -14.13
N LYS A 64 0.29 5.71 -15.39
CA LYS A 64 -0.58 5.11 -16.42
C LYS A 64 -0.28 3.63 -16.63
N ASN A 65 0.95 3.18 -16.43
CA ASN A 65 1.31 1.77 -16.58
C ASN A 65 0.69 0.84 -15.53
N LEU A 66 0.13 1.35 -14.43
CA LEU A 66 -0.50 0.53 -13.38
C LEU A 66 -2.03 0.52 -13.44
N ILE A 67 -2.66 1.60 -13.91
CA ILE A 67 -4.13 1.65 -14.06
C ILE A 67 -4.60 0.54 -15.00
N GLY A 68 -5.65 -0.18 -14.60
CA GLY A 68 -6.21 -1.31 -15.33
C GLY A 68 -5.43 -2.62 -15.16
N LYS A 69 -4.26 -2.62 -14.49
CA LYS A 69 -3.54 -3.85 -14.18
C LYS A 69 -4.15 -4.56 -12.98
N LYS A 70 -4.05 -5.89 -13.03
CA LYS A 70 -4.50 -6.80 -11.98
C LYS A 70 -3.29 -7.41 -11.27
N PHE A 71 -3.36 -7.45 -9.95
CA PHE A 71 -2.37 -8.06 -9.05
C PHE A 71 -3.12 -8.94 -8.05
N ASN A 72 -2.95 -10.27 -8.15
CA ASN A 72 -3.76 -11.22 -7.38
C ASN A 72 -5.26 -10.89 -7.56
N ARG A 73 -6.00 -10.62 -6.47
CA ARG A 73 -7.42 -10.26 -6.52
C ARG A 73 -7.68 -8.77 -6.67
N LEU A 74 -6.66 -7.94 -6.86
CA LEU A 74 -6.77 -6.48 -6.84
C LEU A 74 -6.59 -5.91 -8.24
N SER A 75 -7.59 -5.19 -8.72
CA SER A 75 -7.54 -4.43 -9.98
C SER A 75 -7.32 -2.95 -9.67
N VAL A 76 -6.27 -2.35 -10.22
CA VAL A 76 -5.95 -0.93 -10.04
C VAL A 76 -6.91 -0.08 -10.85
N VAL A 77 -7.65 0.81 -10.19
CA VAL A 77 -8.65 1.66 -10.83
C VAL A 77 -8.09 3.05 -11.13
N ASN A 78 -7.49 3.69 -10.13
CA ASN A 78 -6.91 5.02 -10.26
C ASN A 78 -5.88 5.31 -9.18
N ASP A 79 -5.16 6.42 -9.35
CA ASP A 79 -4.39 7.06 -8.31
C ASP A 79 -5.34 7.64 -7.25
N SER A 80 -5.19 7.25 -5.97
CA SER A 80 -6.09 7.73 -4.91
C SER A 80 -5.85 9.20 -4.52
N GLY A 81 -4.80 9.83 -5.07
CA GLY A 81 -4.34 11.16 -4.68
C GLY A 81 -3.55 11.17 -3.37
N LYS A 82 -3.56 10.07 -2.61
CA LYS A 82 -2.83 9.96 -1.34
C LYS A 82 -1.41 9.45 -1.56
N ARG A 83 -0.52 9.81 -0.64
CA ARG A 83 0.88 9.40 -0.65
C ARG A 83 1.30 8.89 0.72
N THR A 84 2.26 7.98 0.73
CA THR A 84 2.98 7.60 1.96
C THR A 84 3.94 8.72 2.38
N ASN A 85 4.51 8.61 3.60
CA ASN A 85 5.50 9.56 4.10
C ASN A 85 6.74 9.69 3.21
N ASP A 86 7.13 8.61 2.53
CA ASP A 86 8.22 8.58 1.54
C ASP A 86 7.74 8.91 0.11
N ASN A 87 6.58 9.57 0.00
CA ASN A 87 6.01 10.11 -1.23
C ASN A 87 5.70 9.05 -2.31
N ARG A 88 5.41 7.80 -1.91
CA ARG A 88 4.95 6.75 -2.83
C ARG A 88 3.46 6.86 -3.06
N VAL A 89 3.04 6.50 -4.27
CA VAL A 89 1.63 6.51 -4.71
C VAL A 89 0.85 5.44 -3.96
N ILE A 90 -0.30 5.84 -3.43
CA ILE A 90 -1.35 4.94 -2.95
C ILE A 90 -2.39 4.83 -4.06
N TRP A 91 -2.74 3.60 -4.40
CA TRP A 91 -3.66 3.26 -5.48
C TRP A 91 -5.01 2.86 -4.92
N SER A 92 -6.09 3.31 -5.57
CA SER A 92 -7.42 2.76 -5.33
C SER A 92 -7.59 1.50 -6.16
N CYS A 93 -7.87 0.39 -5.49
CA CYS A 93 -8.08 -0.90 -6.12
C CYS A 93 -9.48 -1.45 -5.81
N ILE A 94 -10.07 -2.16 -6.79
CA ILE A 94 -11.24 -2.99 -6.58
C ILE A 94 -10.75 -4.43 -6.39
N CYS A 95 -11.17 -5.05 -5.29
CA CYS A 95 -10.96 -6.47 -5.04
C CYS A 95 -11.98 -7.31 -5.81
N GLU A 96 -11.64 -8.55 -6.16
CA GLU A 96 -12.56 -9.49 -6.82
C GLU A 96 -13.84 -9.75 -6.04
N CYS A 97 -13.82 -9.59 -4.70
CA CYS A 97 -15.02 -9.66 -3.87
C CYS A 97 -15.91 -8.40 -3.93
N GLY A 98 -15.54 -7.39 -4.73
CA GLY A 98 -16.28 -6.14 -4.93
C GLY A 98 -15.87 -4.99 -4.01
N ASN A 99 -15.10 -5.25 -2.95
CA ASN A 99 -14.69 -4.21 -2.01
C ASN A 99 -13.52 -3.38 -2.53
N ASN A 100 -13.51 -2.10 -2.14
CA ASN A 100 -12.40 -1.18 -2.43
C ASN A 100 -11.29 -1.31 -1.38
N VAL A 101 -10.04 -1.15 -1.81
CA VAL A 101 -8.88 -1.09 -0.92
C VAL A 101 -7.83 -0.14 -1.46
N GLU A 102 -7.16 0.56 -0.56
CA GLU A 102 -6.03 1.44 -0.88
C GLU A 102 -4.70 0.71 -0.68
N VAL A 103 -3.84 0.71 -1.69
CA VAL A 103 -2.62 -0.13 -1.71
C VAL A 103 -1.46 0.57 -2.38
N THR A 104 -0.24 0.37 -1.89
CA THR A 104 0.95 0.97 -2.50
C THR A 104 1.40 0.18 -3.73
N THR A 105 2.16 0.82 -4.64
CA THR A 105 2.81 0.11 -5.76
C THR A 105 3.63 -1.08 -5.28
N TYR A 106 4.40 -0.90 -4.20
CA TYR A 106 5.24 -1.96 -3.63
C TYR A 106 4.41 -3.16 -3.19
N SER A 107 3.28 -2.93 -2.50
CA SER A 107 2.41 -4.00 -2.03
C SER A 107 1.75 -4.77 -3.17
N LEU A 108 1.38 -4.08 -4.24
CA LEU A 108 0.81 -4.68 -5.45
C LEU A 108 1.84 -5.56 -6.17
N THR A 109 3.05 -5.06 -6.40
CA THR A 109 4.06 -5.75 -7.21
C THR A 109 4.74 -6.90 -6.46
N THR A 110 4.94 -6.77 -5.15
CA THR A 110 5.52 -7.83 -4.31
C THR A 110 4.50 -8.85 -3.85
N GLY A 111 3.21 -8.53 -3.95
CA GLY A 111 2.13 -9.40 -3.48
C GLY A 111 1.99 -9.45 -1.96
N SER A 112 2.50 -8.46 -1.21
CA SER A 112 2.28 -8.37 0.24
C SER A 112 0.82 -8.02 0.58
N THR A 113 0.07 -7.44 -0.36
CA THR A 113 -1.39 -7.29 -0.28
C THR A 113 -2.04 -7.97 -1.47
N LYS A 114 -2.73 -9.10 -1.22
CA LYS A 114 -3.30 -9.97 -2.27
C LYS A 114 -4.80 -9.79 -2.48
N SER A 115 -5.49 -9.17 -1.51
CA SER A 115 -6.93 -8.91 -1.50
C SER A 115 -7.23 -7.75 -0.54
N CYS A 116 -8.50 -7.35 -0.43
CA CYS A 116 -8.95 -6.41 0.60
C CYS A 116 -8.99 -7.01 2.03
N GLY A 117 -8.49 -8.23 2.23
CA GLY A 117 -8.58 -9.00 3.48
C GLY A 117 -9.49 -10.22 3.36
N CYS A 118 -10.37 -10.29 2.35
CA CYS A 118 -11.31 -11.41 2.18
C CYS A 118 -10.60 -12.76 2.02
N LEU A 119 -9.43 -12.80 1.36
CA LEU A 119 -8.65 -14.02 1.20
C LEU A 119 -8.23 -14.62 2.54
N ALA A 120 -7.89 -13.79 3.53
CA ALA A 120 -7.50 -14.28 4.86
C ALA A 120 -8.68 -14.88 5.62
N VAL A 121 -9.88 -14.29 5.45
CA VAL A 121 -11.13 -14.79 6.05
C VAL A 121 -11.51 -16.13 5.43
N GLU A 122 -11.50 -16.22 4.09
CA GLU A 122 -11.77 -17.46 3.36
C GLU A 122 -10.84 -18.60 3.81
N ASN A 123 -9.52 -18.35 3.83
CA ASN A 123 -8.55 -19.34 4.28
C ASN A 123 -8.78 -19.78 5.74
N SER A 124 -9.20 -18.84 6.60
CA SER A 124 -9.46 -19.12 8.01
C SER A 124 -10.71 -19.97 8.20
N HIS A 125 -11.77 -19.73 7.43
CA HIS A 125 -12.96 -20.57 7.39
C HIS A 125 -12.66 -21.97 6.86
N GLU A 126 -11.90 -22.07 5.76
CA GLU A 126 -11.49 -23.36 5.21
C GLU A 126 -10.67 -24.17 6.22
N MET A 127 -9.70 -23.54 6.89
CA MET A 127 -8.93 -24.19 7.94
C MET A 127 -9.80 -24.62 9.13
N ALA A 128 -10.78 -23.81 9.53
CA ALA A 128 -11.71 -24.17 10.60
C ALA A 128 -12.54 -25.41 10.23
N ASN A 129 -13.01 -25.51 8.98
CA ASN A 129 -13.74 -26.67 8.49
C ASN A 129 -12.88 -27.93 8.52
N LEU A 130 -11.65 -27.87 8.02
CA LEU A 130 -10.70 -28.99 8.06
C LEU A 130 -10.40 -29.46 9.49
N ILE A 131 -10.20 -28.52 10.42
CA ILE A 131 -10.02 -28.82 11.84
C ILE A 131 -11.29 -29.46 12.41
N ASN A 132 -12.47 -28.96 12.04
CA ASN A 132 -13.73 -29.49 12.53
C ASN A 132 -13.94 -30.94 12.10
N GLU A 133 -13.80 -31.23 10.80
CA GLU A 133 -13.89 -32.57 10.24
C GLU A 133 -12.90 -33.55 10.89
N LYS A 134 -11.67 -33.08 11.12
CA LYS A 134 -10.60 -33.89 11.69
C LYS A 134 -10.82 -34.23 13.16
N TYR A 135 -11.27 -33.28 13.98
CA TYR A 135 -11.18 -33.41 15.44
C TYR A 135 -12.52 -33.46 16.19
N TRP A 136 -13.66 -33.08 15.61
CA TRP A 136 -14.94 -33.13 16.32
C TRP A 136 -15.64 -34.46 16.17
N ARG A 137 -16.09 -35.04 17.29
CA ARG A 137 -16.97 -36.22 17.35
C ARG A 137 -17.99 -36.01 18.45
N GLU A 138 -19.28 -36.13 18.12
CA GLU A 138 -20.39 -36.10 19.11
C GLU A 138 -20.32 -34.90 20.09
N GLY A 139 -20.11 -33.69 19.57
CA GLY A 139 -20.01 -32.47 20.40
C GLY A 139 -18.72 -32.35 21.22
N THR A 140 -17.77 -33.27 21.05
CA THR A 140 -16.46 -33.25 21.70
C THR A 140 -15.36 -33.00 20.69
N ARG A 141 -14.47 -32.06 21.03
CA ARG A 141 -13.27 -31.78 20.24
C ARG A 141 -12.08 -32.61 20.76
N LEU A 142 -11.71 -33.65 20.02
CA LEU A 142 -10.80 -34.71 20.48
C LEU A 142 -9.35 -34.25 20.73
N ASP A 143 -8.83 -33.26 20.00
CA ASP A 143 -7.48 -32.74 20.23
C ASP A 143 -7.33 -32.06 21.60
N ASN A 144 -8.42 -31.54 22.17
CA ASN A 144 -8.39 -30.97 23.52
C ASN A 144 -8.18 -32.04 24.60
N LEU A 145 -8.62 -33.28 24.36
CA LEU A 145 -8.41 -34.39 25.29
C LEU A 145 -6.93 -34.81 25.35
N GLN A 146 -6.19 -34.61 24.26
CA GLN A 146 -4.77 -34.96 24.16
C GLN A 146 -3.82 -33.88 24.70
N ARG A 147 -4.29 -32.63 24.83
CA ARG A 147 -3.47 -31.50 25.31
C ARG A 147 -3.16 -31.56 26.82
N GLY A 148 -2.13 -30.87 27.28
CA GLY A 148 -1.86 -30.71 28.71
C GLY A 148 -2.95 -29.92 29.44
N ILE A 149 -2.96 -30.00 30.78
CA ILE A 149 -3.85 -29.16 31.62
C ILE A 149 -3.47 -27.69 31.40
N GLN A 150 -4.47 -26.84 31.15
CA GLN A 150 -4.22 -25.41 30.93
C GLN A 150 -3.74 -24.73 32.22
N ARG A 151 -2.84 -23.75 32.08
CA ARG A 151 -2.26 -22.99 33.22
C ARG A 151 -3.28 -22.29 34.13
N ASN A 152 -4.46 -21.98 33.60
CA ASN A 152 -5.56 -21.32 34.30
C ASN A 152 -6.65 -22.31 34.77
N ASN A 153 -6.41 -23.62 34.63
CA ASN A 153 -7.28 -24.63 35.21
C ASN A 153 -7.04 -24.69 36.72
N THR A 154 -8.07 -24.39 37.51
CA THR A 154 -8.00 -24.37 38.98
C THR A 154 -8.57 -25.62 39.63
N SER A 155 -9.20 -26.51 38.86
CA SER A 155 -9.79 -27.76 39.37
C SER A 155 -8.79 -28.92 39.43
N GLY A 156 -7.67 -28.83 38.70
CA GLY A 156 -6.73 -29.93 38.51
C GLY A 156 -7.23 -31.02 37.54
N ILE A 157 -8.47 -30.91 37.06
CA ILE A 157 -9.11 -31.88 36.16
C ILE A 157 -9.36 -31.22 34.81
N LYS A 158 -8.91 -31.86 33.73
CA LYS A 158 -9.06 -31.36 32.37
C LYS A 158 -10.55 -31.15 32.03
N GLY A 159 -10.88 -29.97 31.52
CA GLY A 159 -12.24 -29.63 31.11
C GLY A 159 -13.22 -29.30 32.25
N VAL A 160 -12.79 -29.39 33.52
CA VAL A 160 -13.63 -29.10 34.69
C VAL A 160 -13.33 -27.70 35.22
N SER A 161 -14.37 -26.92 35.51
CA SER A 161 -14.25 -25.59 36.13
C SER A 161 -15.26 -25.43 37.26
N TYR A 162 -14.91 -24.63 38.27
CA TYR A 162 -15.85 -24.28 39.34
C TYR A 162 -16.88 -23.27 38.84
N MET A 163 -18.16 -23.49 39.17
CA MET A 163 -19.21 -22.52 38.91
C MET A 163 -18.96 -21.25 39.75
N LYS A 164 -19.15 -20.07 39.15
CA LYS A 164 -19.11 -18.81 39.90
C LYS A 164 -20.31 -18.77 40.85
N LYS A 165 -20.08 -18.44 42.12
CA LYS A 165 -21.19 -18.18 43.06
C LYS A 165 -21.99 -16.99 42.54
N GLU A 166 -23.27 -17.19 42.29
CA GLU A 166 -24.22 -16.10 42.10
C GLU A 166 -24.28 -15.33 43.42
N THR A 167 -23.82 -14.09 43.44
CA THR A 167 -24.17 -13.15 44.52
C THR A 167 -25.65 -12.82 44.33
N SER A 168 -26.51 -13.51 45.07
CA SER A 168 -27.91 -13.12 45.25
C SER A 168 -27.93 -11.72 45.84
N GLY A 169 -28.09 -10.72 44.97
CA GLY A 169 -28.45 -9.37 45.38
C GLY A 169 -29.79 -9.44 46.09
N ALA A 170 -29.79 -9.19 47.39
CA ALA A 170 -31.01 -9.03 48.16
C ALA A 170 -31.76 -7.81 47.60
N HIS A 171 -32.80 -8.06 46.80
CA HIS A 171 -33.83 -7.05 46.54
C HIS A 171 -34.66 -6.93 47.83
N SER A 172 -34.40 -5.88 48.60
CA SER A 172 -35.26 -5.44 49.70
C SER A 172 -36.51 -4.74 49.14
N TRP A 173 -37.68 -5.21 49.57
CA TRP A 173 -38.98 -4.57 49.36
C TRP A 173 -39.13 -3.30 50.19
#